data_AF-A0A8C5ADD7-F1
#
_entry.id   AF-A0A8C5ADD7-F1
#
_cell.length_a   1.000
_cell.length_b   1.000
_cell.length_c   1.000
_cell.angle_alpha   90.00
_cell.angle_beta   90.00
_cell.angle_gamma   90.00
#
_symmetry.space_group_name_H-M   'P 1'
#
loop_
_entity.id
_entity.type
_entity.pdbx_description
1 polymer ?
#
loop_
_entity_poly.entity_id
_entity_poly.type
_entity_poly.pdbx_seq_one_letter_code
_entity_poly.pdbx_strand_id
1 'polypeptide(L)' 'MLRNGVGYAGEDPLVTRAKFFIRDQFLTISTASGEGKHYCYPHFTCAVDTENIRRVFQDCRDIIQRMHLRQYELL' A
#
# COMPACT_ATOMS: atom_id res chain seq x y z
N MET A 1 -10.29 2.37 -2.33
CA MET A 1 -10.09 3.65 -1.64
C MET A 1 -8.68 3.72 -1.09
N LEU A 2 -7.71 4.00 -1.97
CA LEU A 2 -6.30 4.17 -1.63
C LEU A 2 -6.16 5.50 -0.87
N ARG A 3 -5.77 5.47 0.40
CA ARG A 3 -5.32 6.68 1.10
C ARG A 3 -3.95 7.08 0.55
N ASN A 4 -3.96 7.66 -0.64
CA ASN A 4 -2.83 8.41 -1.17
C ASN A 4 -2.68 9.67 -0.33
N GLY A 5 -1.62 9.72 0.49
CA GLY A 5 -1.11 10.98 1.03
C GLY A 5 -1.54 11.35 2.44
N VAL A 6 -1.21 10.53 3.44
CA VAL A 6 -1.12 11.04 4.82
C VAL A 6 0.32 10.86 5.28
N GLY A 7 1.15 11.89 5.06
CA GLY A 7 2.32 12.08 5.92
C GLY A 7 1.80 12.16 7.35
N TYR A 8 2.54 11.60 8.32
CA TYR A 8 2.17 11.76 9.71
C TYR A 8 2.17 13.27 10.03
N ALA A 9 1.19 13.75 10.80
CA ALA A 9 1.10 15.17 11.11
C ALA A 9 2.41 15.66 11.74
N GLY A 10 3.06 16.64 11.12
CA GLY A 10 4.37 17.15 11.55
C GLY A 10 5.59 16.35 11.07
N GLU A 11 5.43 15.41 10.14
CA GLU A 11 6.57 14.70 9.54
C GLU A 11 7.45 15.65 8.72
N ASP A 12 8.77 15.50 8.88
CA ASP A 12 9.77 16.25 8.12
C ASP A 12 9.60 16.01 6.60
N PRO A 13 9.50 17.07 5.77
CA PRO A 13 9.39 16.94 4.32
C PRO A 13 10.48 16.06 3.68
N LEU A 14 11.70 16.03 4.22
CA LEU A 14 12.78 15.18 3.74
C LEU A 14 12.52 13.71 4.03
N VAL A 15 11.96 13.40 5.20
CA VAL A 15 11.54 12.02 5.57
C VAL A 15 10.39 11.57 4.69
N THR A 16 9.40 12.43 4.47
CA THR A 16 8.32 12.15 3.52
C THR A 16 8.89 11.89 2.13
N ARG A 17 9.76 12.76 1.62
CA ARG A 17 10.37 12.57 0.29
C ARG A 17 11.13 11.24 0.19
N ALA A 18 11.94 10.92 1.19
CA ALA A 18 12.77 9.71 1.19
C ALA A 18 11.92 8.43 1.17
N LYS A 19 10.92 8.31 2.05
CA LYS A 19 10.11 7.08 2.11
C LYS A 19 9.26 6.88 0.85
N PHE A 20 8.74 7.97 0.27
CA PHE A 20 7.95 7.91 -0.97
C PHE A 20 8.83 7.61 -2.18
N PHE A 21 10.05 8.14 -2.25
CA PHE A 21 11.01 7.77 -3.27
C PHE A 21 11.25 6.25 -3.30
N ILE A 22 11.52 5.64 -2.13
CA ILE A 22 11.72 4.17 -2.03
C ILE A 22 10.47 3.41 -2.50
N ARG A 23 9.29 3.80 -2.03
CA ARG A 23 8.01 3.20 -2.46
C ARG A 23 7.85 3.23 -3.98
N ASP A 24 8.16 4.36 -4.61
CA ASP A 24 7.93 4.56 -6.04
C ASP A 24 8.87 3.69 -6.89
N GLN A 25 10.08 3.39 -6.40
CA GLN A 25 10.97 2.41 -7.04
C GLN A 25 10.32 1.02 -7.09
N PHE A 26 9.71 0.56 -6.00
CA PHE A 26 8.99 -0.72 -5.98
C PHE A 26 7.75 -0.71 -6.87
N LEU A 27 6.98 0.40 -6.85
CA LEU A 27 5.79 0.52 -7.68
C LEU A 27 6.14 0.45 -9.16
N THR A 28 7.21 1.13 -9.58
CA THR A 28 7.72 1.11 -10.96
C THR A 28 7.95 -0.32 -11.45
N ILE A 29 8.63 -1.15 -10.64
CA ILE A 29 8.88 -2.56 -10.95
C ILE A 29 7.55 -3.33 -11.01
N SER A 30 6.67 -3.12 -10.03
CA SER A 30 5.40 -3.85 -9.94
C SER A 30 4.47 -3.60 -11.14
N THR A 31 4.54 -2.42 -11.75
CA THR A 31 3.72 -2.04 -12.90
C THR A 31 4.36 -2.37 -14.24
N ALA A 32 5.68 -2.59 -14.28
CA ALA A 32 6.41 -2.84 -15.53
C ALA A 32 5.96 -4.12 -16.25
N SER A 33 5.50 -5.13 -15.50
CA SER A 33 5.13 -6.43 -16.07
C SER A 33 3.75 -6.45 -16.74
N GLY A 34 2.91 -5.41 -16.58
CA GLY A 34 1.71 -5.13 -17.38
C GLY A 34 0.56 -6.16 -17.39
N GLU A 35 0.76 -7.39 -16.91
CA GLU A 35 -0.20 -8.49 -17.09
C GLU A 35 -1.46 -8.39 -16.22
N GLY A 36 -1.56 -7.39 -15.32
CA GLY A 36 -2.77 -7.14 -14.51
C GLY A 36 -3.17 -8.26 -13.54
N LYS A 37 -2.41 -9.36 -13.49
CA LYS A 37 -2.67 -10.54 -12.65
C LYS A 37 -2.43 -10.29 -11.16
N HIS A 38 -1.55 -9.36 -10.82
CA HIS A 38 -1.17 -9.06 -9.44
C HIS A 38 -1.09 -7.56 -9.21
N TYR A 39 -1.51 -7.13 -8.02
CA TYR A 39 -1.47 -5.73 -7.57
C TYR A 39 -0.50 -5.59 -6.40
N CYS A 40 0.28 -4.51 -6.39
CA CYS A 40 1.16 -4.16 -5.27
C CYS A 40 0.46 -3.16 -4.33
N TYR A 41 0.42 -3.47 -3.03
CA TYR A 41 -0.18 -2.64 -2.00
C TYR A 41 0.87 -2.27 -0.94
N PRO A 42 1.61 -1.16 -1.12
CA PRO A 42 2.68 -0.80 -0.20
C PRO A 42 2.12 -0.17 1.10
N HIS A 43 2.70 -0.58 2.24
CA HIS A 43 2.40 -0.02 3.55
C HIS A 43 3.69 0.50 4.22
N PHE A 44 3.63 1.68 4.84
CA PHE A 44 4.73 2.21 5.66
C PHE A 44 4.51 1.79 7.12
N THR A 45 5.41 0.97 7.66
CA THR A 45 5.41 0.53 9.06
C THR A 45 6.82 0.59 9.64
N CYS A 46 6.94 0.50 10.95
CA CYS A 46 8.19 0.10 11.60
C CYS A 46 8.02 -1.26 12.28
N ALA A 47 9.12 -1.96 12.55
CA ALA A 47 9.07 -3.34 13.07
C ALA A 47 8.39 -3.46 14.44
N VAL A 48 8.32 -2.37 15.20
CA VAL A 48 7.78 -2.33 16.57
C VAL A 48 6.41 -1.64 16.67
N ASP A 49 5.89 -1.07 15.58
CA ASP A 49 4.60 -0.36 15.57
C ASP A 49 3.43 -1.35 15.43
N THR A 50 3.04 -1.92 16.56
CA THR A 50 1.97 -2.92 16.64
C THR A 50 0.60 -2.41 16.18
N GLU A 51 0.32 -1.11 16.35
CA GLU A 51 -0.95 -0.51 15.91
C GLU A 51 -0.97 -0.28 14.40
N ASN A 52 0.15 0.09 13.80
CA ASN A 52 0.28 0.13 12.34
C ASN A 52 0.16 -1.27 11.74
N ILE A 53 0.83 -2.27 12.33
CA ILE A 53 0.69 -3.67 11.90
C ILE A 53 -0.78 -4.12 11.96
N ARG A 54 -1.51 -3.81 13.04
CA ARG A 54 -2.95 -4.12 13.14
C ARG A 54 -3.76 -3.52 11.98
N ARG A 55 -3.44 -2.29 11.56
CA ARG A 55 -4.08 -1.61 10.42
C ARG A 55 -3.71 -2.24 9.08
N VAL A 56 -2.44 -2.60 8.89
CA VAL A 56 -2.00 -3.34 7.70
C VAL A 56 -2.76 -4.65 7.54
N PHE A 57 -2.93 -5.41 8.63
CA PHE A 57 -3.73 -6.64 8.59
C PHE A 57 -5.20 -6.39 8.23
N GLN A 58 -5.78 -5.29 8.72
CA GLN A 58 -7.14 -4.91 8.37
C GLN A 58 -7.27 -4.52 6.88
N ASP A 59 -6.33 -3.75 6.35
CA ASP A 59 -6.31 -3.38 4.93
C ASP A 59 -6.14 -4.63 4.03
N CYS A 60 -5.26 -5.56 4.41
CA CYS A 60 -5.08 -6.83 3.70
C CYS A 60 -6.37 -7.65 3.60
N ARG A 61 -7.18 -7.67 4.67
CA ARG A 61 -8.48 -8.36 4.66
C ARG A 61 -9.40 -7.79 3.59
N ASP A 62 -9.55 -6.47 3.55
CA ASP A 62 -10.41 -5.77 2.60
C ASP A 62 -9.91 -5.94 1.15
N ILE A 63 -8.59 -5.94 0.95
CA ILE A 63 -7.96 -6.17 -0.35
C ILE A 63 -8.27 -7.58 -0.87
N ILE A 64 -8.06 -8.61 -0.05
CA ILE A 64 -8.30 -10.01 -0.45
C ILE A 64 -9.78 -10.21 -0.78
N GLN A 65 -10.69 -9.63 0.00
CA GLN A 65 -12.12 -9.68 -0.29
C GLN A 65 -12.47 -9.00 -1.61
N ARG A 66 -11.92 -7.80 -1.87
CA ARG A 66 -12.13 -7.11 -3.15
C ARG A 66 -11.56 -7.87 -4.35
N MET A 67 -10.42 -8.54 -4.18
CA MET A 67 -9.85 -9.39 -5.22
C MET A 67 -10.78 -10.56 -5.54
N HIS A 68 -11.32 -11.25 -4.53
CA HIS A 68 -12.29 -12.32 -4.74
C HIS A 68 -13.55 -11.82 -5.46
N LEU A 69 -14.13 -10.69 -5.03
CA LEU A 69 -15.33 -10.15 -5.66
C LEU A 69 -15.11 -9.75 -7.12
N ARG A 70 -13.95 -9.18 -7.47
CA ARG A 70 -13.61 -8.87 -8.87
C ARG A 70 -13.49 -10.11 -9.75
N GLN A 71 -13.05 -11.25 -9.20
CA GLN A 71 -12.98 -12.51 -9.98
C GLN A 71 -14.37 -13.02 -10.40
N TYR A 72 -15.42 -12.63 -9.68
CA TYR A 72 -16.81 -12.95 -9.98
C TYR A 72 -17.57 -11.79 -10.65
N GLU A 73 -16.87 -10.72 -11.08
CA GLU A 73 -17.47 -9.53 -11.69
C GLU A 73 -18.54 -8.84 -10.81
N LEU A 74 -18.41 -8.95 -9.48
CA LEU A 74 -19.33 -8.35 -8.51
C LEU A 74 -18.92 -6.94 -8.06
N LEU A 75 -17.90 -6.34 -8.71
CA LEU A 75 -17.30 -5.04 -8.38
C LEU A 75 -16.83 -4.27 -9.62
#